data_AF-A0A0R2ITR3-F1
#
_entry.id   AF-A0A0R2ITR3-F1
#
_cell.length_a   1.000
_cell.length_b   1.000
_cell.length_c   1.000
_cell.angle_alpha   90.00
_cell.angle_beta   90.00
_cell.angle_gamma   90.00
#
_symmetry.space_group_name_H-M   'P 1'
#
loop_
_entity.id
_entity.type
_entity.pdbx_description
1 polymer ?
#
loop_
_entity_poly.entity_id
_entity_poly.type
_entity_poly.pdbx_seq_one_letter_code
_entity_poly.pdbx_strand_id
1 'polypeptide(L)'
;MSVMDKIKGYFQKMSVLKRKWQWYRIEFREPVKFNPRDYLKLQVLGRWWKDPDKNVYILAVPGSAKIQNVDQVQEIITQVLSEQKYVPKEYLLTHVPNVPFTYTPF
;
A
#
# COMPACT_ATOMS: atom_id res chain seq x y z
N MET A 1 30.49 -16.54 8.59
CA MET A 1 29.09 -16.06 8.72
C MET A 1 28.22 -16.97 7.86
N SER A 2 27.37 -17.78 8.48
CA SER A 2 26.56 -18.78 7.75
C SER A 2 25.45 -18.09 6.96
N VAL A 3 25.01 -18.71 5.87
CA VAL A 3 23.83 -18.27 5.10
C VAL A 3 22.61 -18.16 6.01
N MET A 4 22.48 -19.04 7.01
CA MET A 4 21.44 -18.96 8.04
C MET A 4 21.50 -17.67 8.87
N ASP A 5 22.71 -17.19 9.22
CA ASP A 5 22.86 -15.97 10.03
C ASP A 5 22.47 -14.73 9.23
N LYS A 6 22.78 -14.72 7.93
CA LYS A 6 22.33 -13.66 7.01
C LYS A 6 20.81 -13.68 6.91
N ILE A 7 20.20 -14.84 6.68
CA ILE A 7 18.74 -14.99 6.60
C ILE A 7 18.07 -14.52 7.90
N LYS A 8 18.61 -14.90 9.06
CA LYS A 8 18.09 -14.50 10.38
C LYS A 8 18.23 -12.99 10.61
N GLY A 9 19.33 -12.39 10.17
CA GLY A 9 19.53 -10.93 10.17
C GLY A 9 18.57 -10.18 9.24
N TYR A 10 18.23 -10.76 8.08
CA TYR A 10 17.18 -10.23 7.20
C TYR A 10 15.80 -10.29 7.85
N PHE A 11 15.45 -11.42 8.48
CA PHE A 11 14.19 -11.53 9.23
C PHE A 11 14.12 -10.62 10.45
N GLN A 12 15.23 -10.38 11.13
CA GLN A 12 15.30 -9.42 12.25
C GLN A 12 15.17 -7.96 11.78
N LYS A 13 15.79 -7.58 10.65
CA LYS A 13 15.54 -6.26 10.03
C LYS A 13 14.08 -6.12 9.57
N MET A 14 13.47 -7.19 9.05
CA MET A 14 12.03 -7.22 8.74
C MET A 14 11.15 -7.08 9.98
N SER A 15 11.51 -7.69 11.12
CA SER A 15 10.73 -7.56 12.36
C SER A 15 10.92 -6.21 13.07
N VAL A 16 12.04 -5.51 12.86
CA VAL A 16 12.18 -4.10 13.25
C VAL A 16 11.39 -3.16 12.33
N LEU A 17 11.26 -3.51 11.04
CA LEU A 17 10.27 -2.89 10.13
C LEU A 17 8.81 -3.22 10.54
N LYS A 18 8.56 -4.24 11.38
CA LYS A 18 7.25 -4.48 12.04
C LYS A 18 6.96 -3.52 13.21
N ARG A 19 7.38 -2.26 13.15
CA ARG A 19 6.51 -1.18 13.65
C ARG A 19 5.29 -1.13 12.72
N LYS A 20 4.36 -2.05 13.00
CA LYS A 20 3.24 -2.58 12.20
C LYS A 20 2.77 -1.68 11.04
N TRP A 21 3.51 -1.65 9.92
CA TRP A 21 2.97 -1.06 8.71
C TRP A 21 1.75 -1.88 8.26
N GLN A 22 0.64 -1.21 8.01
CA GLN A 22 -0.53 -1.80 7.35
C GLN A 22 -0.37 -1.60 5.85
N TRP A 23 -0.67 -2.63 5.07
CA TRP A 23 -0.47 -2.57 3.63
C TRP A 23 -1.78 -2.75 2.88
N TYR A 24 -1.93 -1.97 1.83
CA TYR A 24 -3.12 -1.95 0.99
C TYR A 24 -2.70 -2.12 -0.46
N ARG A 25 -3.44 -2.93 -1.20
CA ARG A 25 -3.28 -3.17 -2.62
C ARG A 25 -4.56 -2.74 -3.34
N ILE A 26 -4.42 -1.82 -4.28
CA ILE A 26 -5.49 -1.38 -5.18
C ILE A 26 -5.16 -1.91 -6.56
N GLU A 27 -6.02 -2.75 -7.11
CA GLU A 27 -5.87 -3.34 -8.43
C GLU A 27 -6.99 -2.83 -9.34
N PHE A 28 -6.63 -2.03 -10.35
CA PHE A 28 -7.57 -1.57 -11.36
C PHE A 28 -7.69 -2.61 -12.48
N ARG A 29 -8.92 -2.83 -12.96
CA ARG A 29 -9.18 -3.77 -14.05
C ARG A 29 -8.63 -3.28 -15.39
N GLU A 30 -8.61 -1.97 -15.59
CA GLU A 30 -8.12 -1.32 -16.80
C GLU A 30 -7.03 -0.29 -16.44
N PRO A 31 -6.18 0.12 -17.41
CA PRO A 31 -5.21 1.19 -17.18
C PRO A 31 -5.89 2.51 -16.85
N VAL A 32 -5.53 3.09 -15.69
CA VAL A 32 -6.09 4.35 -15.20
C VAL A 32 -5.03 5.44 -15.07
N LYS A 33 -5.44 6.69 -15.28
CA LYS A 33 -4.65 7.88 -14.93
C LYS A 33 -4.89 8.23 -13.46
N PHE A 34 -4.51 7.33 -12.57
CA PHE A 34 -4.57 7.54 -11.13
C PHE A 34 -3.16 7.82 -10.60
N ASN A 35 -2.98 8.93 -9.89
CA ASN A 35 -1.72 9.23 -9.22
C ASN A 35 -2.02 9.65 -7.77
N PRO A 36 -1.68 8.81 -6.76
CA PRO A 36 -2.00 9.10 -5.37
C PRO A 36 -1.30 10.37 -4.85
N ARG A 37 -0.23 10.84 -5.51
CA ARG A 37 0.46 12.09 -5.17
C ARG A 37 -0.36 13.33 -5.54
N ASP A 38 -1.41 13.23 -6.34
CA ASP A 38 -2.24 14.39 -6.70
C ASP A 38 -3.29 14.71 -5.61
N TYR A 39 -3.43 13.83 -4.60
CA TYR A 39 -4.48 13.93 -3.59
C TYR A 39 -3.87 14.03 -2.18
N LEU A 40 -3.99 15.20 -1.54
CA LEU A 40 -3.47 15.44 -0.18
C LEU A 40 -3.97 14.38 0.82
N LYS A 41 -5.25 13.99 0.72
CA LYS A 41 -5.86 12.94 1.54
C LYS A 41 -5.12 11.60 1.46
N LEU A 42 -4.54 11.26 0.30
CA LEU A 42 -3.79 10.01 0.10
C LEU A 42 -2.31 10.15 0.45
N GLN A 43 -1.72 11.34 0.23
CA GLN A 43 -0.32 11.62 0.59
C GLN A 43 -0.06 11.42 2.09
N VAL A 44 -1.01 11.82 2.93
CA VAL A 44 -0.87 11.74 4.40
C VAL A 44 -1.08 10.33 4.96
N LEU A 45 -1.63 9.39 4.17
CA LEU A 45 -1.84 8.01 4.61
C LEU A 45 -0.53 7.25 4.75
N GLY A 46 0.46 7.55 3.91
CA GLY A 46 1.74 6.90 3.96
C GLY A 46 2.44 6.85 2.62
N ARG A 47 3.15 5.75 2.38
CA ARG A 47 4.02 5.59 1.22
C ARG A 47 3.30 4.84 0.12
N TRP A 48 3.46 5.30 -1.11
CA TRP A 48 2.80 4.75 -2.29
C TRP A 48 3.81 4.18 -3.28
N TRP A 49 3.46 3.06 -3.90
CA TRP A 49 4.20 2.43 -5.00
C TRP A 49 3.21 2.09 -6.12
N LYS A 50 3.70 2.06 -7.35
CA LYS A 50 2.97 1.54 -8.51
C LYS A 50 3.76 0.38 -9.10
N ASP A 51 3.04 -0.70 -9.37
CA ASP A 51 3.56 -1.78 -10.19
C ASP A 51 3.65 -1.27 -11.65
N PRO A 52 4.82 -1.27 -12.30
CA PRO A 52 4.95 -0.84 -13.68
C PRO A 52 4.28 -1.80 -14.67
N ASP A 53 4.17 -3.08 -14.33
CA ASP A 53 3.68 -4.15 -15.20
C ASP A 53 2.19 -4.46 -15.00
N LYS A 54 1.59 -3.91 -13.93
CA LYS A 54 0.19 -4.14 -13.57
C LYS A 54 -0.47 -2.82 -13.20
N ASN A 55 -1.78 -2.72 -13.39
CA ASN A 55 -2.55 -1.56 -12.93
C ASN A 55 -2.75 -1.59 -11.39
N VAL A 56 -1.68 -1.79 -10.64
CA VAL A 56 -1.67 -2.05 -9.21
C VAL A 56 -0.94 -0.94 -8.48
N TYR A 57 -1.58 -0.43 -7.44
CA TYR A 57 -0.99 0.53 -6.51
C TYR A 57 -0.89 -0.12 -5.14
N ILE A 58 0.24 0.09 -4.48
CA ILE A 58 0.50 -0.38 -3.12
C ILE A 58 0.62 0.83 -2.21
N LEU A 59 -0.04 0.78 -1.05
CA LEU A 59 0.08 1.76 0.02
C LEU A 59 0.61 1.07 1.28
N ALA A 60 1.60 1.66 1.93
CA ALA A 60 2.04 1.30 3.27
C ALA A 60 1.71 2.45 4.24
N VAL A 61 0.92 2.14 5.25
CA VAL A 61 0.50 3.05 6.33
C VAL A 61 1.29 2.74 7.60
N PRO A 62 1.98 3.71 8.23
CA PRO A 62 2.77 3.45 9.43
C PRO A 62 1.87 3.21 10.65
N GLY A 63 1.96 2.02 11.28
CA GLY A 63 1.11 1.66 12.43
C GLY A 63 1.41 2.38 13.75
N SER A 64 2.30 3.37 13.76
CA SER A 64 2.53 4.26 14.91
C SER A 64 1.67 5.52 14.88
N ALA A 65 0.91 5.75 13.81
CA ALA A 65 -0.06 6.85 13.78
C ALA A 65 -1.25 6.47 14.68
N LYS A 66 -1.65 7.38 15.58
CA LYS A 66 -2.83 7.29 16.45
C LYS A 66 -4.18 7.12 15.72
N ILE A 67 -4.18 6.86 14.41
CA ILE A 67 -5.35 6.95 13.55
C ILE A 67 -5.28 5.80 12.52
N GLN A 68 -6.45 5.26 12.22
CA GLN A 68 -6.79 4.40 11.09
C GLN A 68 -6.80 2.90 11.39
N ASN A 69 -7.93 2.45 11.96
CA ASN A 69 -8.46 1.11 11.72
C ASN A 69 -8.58 0.89 10.19
N VAL A 70 -8.48 -0.36 9.74
CA VAL A 70 -8.50 -0.77 8.33
C VAL A 70 -9.65 -0.11 7.56
N ASP A 71 -10.81 -0.02 8.19
CA ASP A 71 -12.02 0.57 7.61
C ASP A 71 -11.83 2.04 7.24
N GLN A 72 -11.15 2.84 8.06
CA GLN A 72 -10.92 4.26 7.79
C GLN A 72 -9.99 4.49 6.60
N VAL A 73 -8.94 3.67 6.45
CA VAL A 73 -8.05 3.76 5.29
C VAL A 73 -8.81 3.42 4.02
N GLN A 74 -9.61 2.36 4.07
CA GLN A 74 -10.42 1.94 2.93
C GLN A 74 -11.47 2.98 2.54
N GLU A 75 -12.09 3.63 3.51
CA GLU A 75 -13.05 4.71 3.28
C GLU A 75 -12.40 5.91 2.60
N ILE A 76 -11.22 6.37 3.08
CA ILE A 76 -10.50 7.49 2.46
C ILE A 76 -10.12 7.18 1.01
N ILE A 77 -9.59 5.98 0.75
CA ILE A 77 -9.24 5.55 -0.60
C ILE A 77 -10.49 5.54 -1.49
N THR A 78 -11.58 4.92 -1.00
CA THR A 78 -12.84 4.80 -1.75
C THR A 78 -13.46 6.16 -2.05
N GLN A 79 -13.43 7.09 -1.08
CA GLN A 79 -13.91 8.45 -1.28
C GLN A 79 -13.12 9.16 -2.38
N VAL A 80 -11.79 9.10 -2.35
CA VAL A 80 -10.96 9.74 -3.39
C VAL A 80 -11.24 9.10 -4.76
N LEU A 81 -11.33 7.77 -4.85
CA LEU A 81 -11.64 7.11 -6.11
C LEU A 81 -13.02 7.50 -6.65
N SER A 82 -14.03 7.61 -5.77
CA SER A 82 -15.38 8.06 -6.13
C SER A 82 -15.41 9.52 -6.58
N GLU A 83 -14.67 10.42 -5.92
CA GLU A 83 -14.49 11.82 -6.34
C GLU A 83 -13.88 11.92 -7.75
N GLN A 84 -13.06 10.93 -8.14
CA GLN A 84 -12.49 10.79 -9.48
C GLN A 84 -13.37 9.99 -10.46
N LYS A 85 -14.62 9.68 -10.07
CA LYS A 85 -15.60 8.93 -10.86
C LYS A 85 -15.23 7.48 -11.17
N TYR A 86 -14.27 6.89 -10.43
CA TYR A 86 -14.05 5.45 -10.49
C TYR A 86 -15.17 4.73 -9.73
N VAL A 87 -15.70 3.66 -10.31
CA VAL A 87 -16.76 2.86 -9.70
C VAL A 87 -16.21 1.58 -9.07
N PRO A 88 -16.84 1.02 -8.01
CA PRO A 88 -16.31 -0.15 -7.30
C PRO A 88 -16.09 -1.40 -8.17
N LYS A 89 -16.73 -1.50 -9.33
CA LYS A 89 -16.49 -2.59 -10.31
C LYS A 89 -15.18 -2.44 -11.09
N GLU A 90 -14.53 -1.28 -11.06
CA GLU A 90 -13.30 -1.00 -11.82
C GLU A 90 -12.02 -1.28 -11.03
N TYR A 91 -12.12 -1.43 -9.71
CA TYR A 91 -10.97 -1.67 -8.86
C TYR A 91 -11.27 -2.67 -7.74
N LEU A 92 -10.21 -3.30 -7.24
CA LEU A 92 -10.24 -4.16 -6.07
C LEU A 92 -9.27 -3.60 -5.03
N LEU A 93 -9.80 -3.18 -3.89
CA LEU A 93 -9.01 -2.75 -2.73
C LEU A 93 -8.90 -3.88 -1.72
N THR A 94 -7.68 -4.31 -1.41
CA THR A 94 -7.40 -5.41 -0.49
C THR A 94 -6.40 -4.98 0.59
N HIS A 95 -6.70 -5.29 1.85
CA HIS A 95 -5.71 -5.20 2.92
C HIS A 95 -4.84 -6.45 2.87
N VAL A 96 -3.52 -6.27 2.70
CA VAL A 96 -2.58 -7.37 2.52
C VAL A 96 -1.64 -7.45 3.73
N PRO A 97 -1.47 -8.63 4.36
CA PRO A 97 -0.66 -8.75 5.57
C PRO A 97 0.84 -8.60 5.29
N ASN A 98 1.27 -8.87 4.05
CA ASN A 98 2.64 -8.69 3.57
C ASN A 98 2.59 -8.34 2.08
N VAL A 99 3.39 -7.36 1.66
CA VAL A 99 3.58 -7.05 0.24
C VAL A 99 4.82 -7.80 -0.26
N PRO A 100 4.74 -8.60 -1.35
CA PRO A 100 5.92 -9.19 -1.96
C PRO A 100 6.87 -8.09 -2.44
N PHE A 101 8.15 -8.23 -2.14
CA PHE A 101 9.24 -7.24 -2.30
C PHE A 101 9.52 -6.75 -3.75
N THR A 102 8.64 -7.03 -4.71
CA THR A 102 8.89 -6.80 -6.15
C THR A 102 8.48 -5.40 -6.64
N TYR A 103 7.99 -4.51 -5.79
CA TYR A 103 7.51 -3.18 -6.23
C TYR A 103 8.60 -2.11 -6.14
N THR A 104 8.88 -1.47 -7.28
CA THR A 104 9.78 -0.31 -7.38
C THR A 104 9.16 0.95 -6.74
N PRO A 105 9.93 1.71 -5.93
CA PRO A 105 9.46 2.98 -5.38
C PRO A 105 9.31 4.07 -6.45
N PHE A 106 8.33 4.94 -6.21
CA PHE A 106 7.99 6.12 -6.99
C PHE A 106 8.84 7.35 -6.63
#